data_AF-A0AAV8UFE3-F1
#
_entry.id   AF-A0AAV8UFE3-F1
#
_cell.length_a   1.000
_cell.length_b   1.000
_cell.length_c   1.000
_cell.angle_alpha   90.00
_cell.angle_beta   90.00
_cell.angle_gamma   90.00
#
_symmetry.space_group_name_H-M   'P 1'
#
loop_
_entity.id
_entity.type
_entity.pdbx_description
1 polymer ?
#
loop_
_entity_poly.entity_id
_entity_poly.type
_entity_poly.pdbx_seq_one_letter_code
_entity_poly.pdbx_strand_id
1 'polypeptide(L)'
;MATTQVKADNSDTIYTVKHAIDLRRRMDPPLSEHHIGNYLYVPVVAEPHIDDEDNYRCGVINQMRRTVKSVDSEYAKKLANEADEHLKLMKEVVEMQGKKKVVTLIFTSWCRLPVHEIDFGWGKPEWLGTPSWPYQNLFVLCDTKEKGGIEIFAHMVKEEMAKLEKDDELAAFASPLCQI
;
A
#
# COMPACT_ATOMS: atom_id res chain seq x y z
N MET A 1 -11.29 5.84 -21.37
CA MET A 1 -9.81 5.76 -21.49
C MET A 1 -9.28 7.18 -21.42
N ALA A 2 -8.59 7.55 -20.34
CA ALA A 2 -7.98 8.87 -20.21
C ALA A 2 -6.47 8.71 -20.36
N THR A 3 -5.98 9.03 -21.57
CA THR A 3 -4.57 9.05 -21.91
C THR A 3 -4.02 10.41 -21.47
N THR A 4 -3.28 10.45 -20.35
CA THR A 4 -2.61 11.67 -19.91
C THR A 4 -1.19 11.64 -20.45
N GLN A 5 -0.86 12.60 -21.32
CA GLN A 5 0.48 12.77 -21.89
C GLN A 5 1.45 13.14 -20.77
N VAL A 6 2.50 12.33 -20.64
CA VAL A 6 3.61 12.50 -19.70
C VAL A 6 4.52 13.60 -20.23
N LYS A 7 4.66 14.70 -19.49
CA LYS A 7 5.83 15.57 -19.62
C LYS A 7 7.02 14.78 -19.08
N ALA A 8 7.90 14.38 -19.99
CA ALA A 8 9.11 13.66 -19.67
C ALA A 8 10.00 14.52 -18.77
N ASP A 9 10.04 14.20 -17.47
CA ASP A 9 11.19 14.53 -16.66
C ASP A 9 12.30 13.52 -16.99
N ASN A 10 13.51 14.02 -17.15
CA ASN A 10 14.63 13.33 -17.78
C ASN A 10 15.34 12.37 -16.80
N SER A 11 14.56 11.63 -15.99
CA SER A 11 15.08 10.70 -15.01
C SER A 11 14.89 9.25 -15.48
N ASP A 12 15.95 8.46 -15.47
CA ASP A 12 15.92 7.01 -15.76
C ASP A 12 15.18 6.20 -14.67
N THR A 13 14.59 6.88 -13.68
CA THR A 13 13.95 6.28 -12.50
C THR A 13 12.47 6.60 -12.44
N ILE A 14 11.63 5.58 -12.46
CA ILE A 14 10.19 5.70 -12.26
C ILE A 14 9.87 5.36 -10.80
N TYR A 15 9.22 6.27 -10.09
CA TYR A 15 8.68 6.00 -8.76
C TYR A 15 7.24 5.51 -8.86
N THR A 16 6.90 4.48 -8.09
CA THR A 16 5.54 3.94 -8.04
C THR A 16 5.11 3.67 -6.61
N VAL A 17 3.80 3.82 -6.35
CA VAL A 17 3.17 3.49 -5.08
C VAL A 17 2.11 2.43 -5.32
N LYS A 18 2.11 1.40 -4.48
CA LYS A 18 1.13 0.32 -4.48
C LYS A 18 0.44 0.27 -3.13
N HIS A 19 -0.87 0.06 -3.12
CA HIS A 19 -1.61 -0.16 -1.87
C HIS A 19 -2.57 -1.33 -2.03
N ALA A 20 -2.48 -2.31 -1.14
CA ALA A 20 -3.37 -3.46 -1.14
C ALA A 20 -4.79 -3.06 -0.74
N ILE A 21 -5.80 -3.46 -1.53
CA ILE A 21 -7.21 -3.15 -1.33
C ILE A 21 -8.01 -4.44 -1.16
N ASP A 22 -8.81 -4.53 -0.08
CA ASP A 22 -9.82 -5.58 0.09
C ASP A 22 -10.98 -5.39 -0.90
N LEU A 23 -11.21 -6.40 -1.73
CA LEU A 23 -12.26 -6.42 -2.74
C LEU A 23 -13.61 -6.88 -2.20
N ARG A 24 -13.68 -7.55 -1.03
CA ARG A 24 -14.92 -8.17 -0.54
C ARG A 24 -16.10 -7.21 -0.53
N ARG A 25 -15.90 -6.03 0.07
CA ARG A 25 -16.92 -4.97 0.20
C ARG A 25 -17.20 -4.22 -1.12
N ARG A 26 -16.39 -4.47 -2.15
CA ARG A 26 -16.49 -3.84 -3.48
C ARG A 26 -17.13 -4.76 -4.51
N MET A 27 -17.34 -6.05 -4.21
CA MET A 27 -18.08 -6.95 -5.08
C MET A 27 -19.58 -6.57 -5.12
N ASP A 28 -20.27 -7.04 -6.15
CA ASP A 28 -21.73 -6.94 -6.26
C ASP A 28 -22.32 -8.31 -6.60
N PRO A 29 -22.98 -8.98 -5.63
CA PRO A 29 -23.22 -8.51 -4.26
C PRO A 29 -21.93 -8.46 -3.41
N PRO A 30 -21.87 -7.60 -2.37
CA PRO A 30 -20.72 -7.57 -1.46
C PRO A 30 -20.53 -8.92 -0.77
N LEU A 31 -19.27 -9.34 -0.66
CA LEU A 31 -18.91 -10.54 0.10
C LEU A 31 -18.86 -10.20 1.59
N SER A 32 -19.29 -11.14 2.42
CA SER A 32 -19.08 -11.07 3.88
C SER A 32 -17.58 -10.97 4.20
N GLU A 33 -17.24 -10.20 5.22
CA GLU A 33 -15.86 -10.05 5.72
C GLU A 33 -15.26 -11.38 6.22
N HIS A 34 -16.11 -12.35 6.56
CA HIS A 34 -15.71 -13.69 6.97
C HIS A 34 -15.40 -14.64 5.79
N HIS A 35 -15.50 -14.18 4.53
CA HIS A 35 -15.13 -15.02 3.38
C HIS A 35 -13.64 -15.34 3.40
N ILE A 36 -13.32 -16.63 3.43
CA ILE A 36 -11.95 -17.15 3.40
C ILE A 36 -11.43 -17.12 1.96
N GLY A 37 -10.23 -16.60 1.76
CA GLY A 37 -9.57 -16.53 0.45
C GLY A 37 -8.91 -15.19 0.17
N ASN A 38 -8.21 -15.11 -0.96
CA ASN A 38 -7.52 -13.90 -1.41
C ASN A 38 -8.42 -13.06 -2.30
N TYR A 39 -9.15 -12.11 -1.70
CA TYR A 39 -9.93 -11.09 -2.41
C TYR A 39 -9.22 -9.74 -2.31
N LEU A 40 -8.06 -9.66 -2.95
CA LEU A 40 -7.16 -8.52 -2.86
C LEU A 40 -6.83 -8.00 -4.27
N TYR A 41 -6.80 -6.68 -4.42
CA TYR A 41 -6.24 -6.02 -5.59
C TYR A 41 -5.19 -4.99 -5.17
N VAL A 42 -4.11 -4.88 -5.94
CA VAL A 42 -3.00 -3.96 -5.65
C VAL A 42 -2.83 -3.01 -6.85
N PRO A 43 -3.57 -1.89 -6.90
CA PRO A 43 -3.35 -0.89 -7.93
C PRO A 43 -1.94 -0.29 -7.84
N VAL A 44 -1.45 0.16 -8.99
CA VAL A 44 -0.17 0.87 -9.11
C VAL A 44 -0.46 2.32 -9.48
N VAL A 45 0.08 3.26 -8.71
CA VAL A 45 0.17 4.67 -9.06
C VAL A 45 1.59 4.93 -9.52
N ALA A 46 1.80 5.13 -10.81
CA ALA A 46 3.10 5.49 -11.38
C ALA A 46 3.27 7.00 -11.39
N GLU A 47 4.51 7.45 -11.17
CA GLU A 47 4.91 8.87 -11.20
C GLU A 47 3.93 9.73 -10.39
N PRO A 48 3.78 9.46 -9.08
CA PRO A 48 2.85 10.21 -8.27
C PRO A 48 3.17 11.71 -8.38
N HIS A 49 2.20 12.49 -8.89
CA HIS A 49 2.44 13.91 -9.18
C HIS A 49 2.75 14.67 -7.90
N ILE A 50 3.90 15.34 -7.89
CA ILE A 50 4.31 16.32 -6.89
C ILE A 50 4.02 17.69 -7.51
N ASP A 51 2.80 18.20 -7.31
CA ASP A 51 2.49 19.60 -7.65
C ASP A 51 2.99 20.48 -6.51
N ASP A 52 3.78 21.52 -6.85
CA ASP A 52 4.32 22.65 -6.08
C ASP A 52 4.65 22.41 -4.59
N GLU A 53 5.79 22.92 -4.13
CA GLU A 53 6.35 22.69 -2.77
C GLU A 53 5.33 22.90 -1.61
N ASP A 54 4.29 23.72 -1.79
CA ASP A 54 3.23 23.96 -0.79
C ASP A 54 2.12 22.88 -0.70
N ASN A 55 2.02 21.93 -1.65
CA ASN A 55 0.90 20.97 -1.69
C ASN A 55 1.30 19.51 -1.99
N TYR A 56 2.58 19.17 -1.84
CA TYR A 56 3.17 17.85 -2.12
C TYR A 56 2.39 16.66 -1.50
N ARG A 57 1.98 16.78 -0.23
CA ARG A 57 1.19 15.74 0.47
C ARG A 57 -0.13 15.49 -0.22
N CYS A 58 -0.79 16.53 -0.71
CA CYS A 58 -2.12 16.43 -1.28
C CYS A 58 -2.08 15.78 -2.68
N GLY A 59 -1.04 16.02 -3.49
CA GLY A 59 -0.94 15.45 -4.84
C GLY A 59 -1.00 13.93 -4.84
N VAL A 60 -0.04 13.31 -4.15
CA VAL A 60 0.08 11.84 -4.04
C VAL A 60 -1.12 11.24 -3.32
N ILE A 61 -1.55 11.82 -2.20
CA ILE A 61 -2.70 11.32 -1.43
C ILE A 61 -3.99 11.40 -2.27
N ASN A 62 -4.20 12.48 -3.02
CA ASN A 62 -5.39 12.64 -3.85
C ASN A 62 -5.39 11.66 -5.02
N GLN A 63 -4.24 11.44 -5.67
CA GLN A 63 -4.12 10.43 -6.70
C GLN A 63 -4.40 9.03 -6.14
N MET A 64 -3.82 8.70 -4.98
CA MET A 64 -4.05 7.43 -4.31
C MET A 64 -5.53 7.24 -3.94
N ARG A 65 -6.17 8.26 -3.37
CA ARG A 65 -7.61 8.24 -3.04
C ARG A 65 -8.48 8.04 -4.29
N ARG A 66 -8.16 8.70 -5.40
CA ARG A 66 -8.87 8.49 -6.68
C ARG A 66 -8.71 7.07 -7.18
N THR A 67 -7.49 6.54 -7.17
CA THR A 67 -7.19 5.17 -7.59
C THR A 67 -7.88 4.13 -6.71
N VAL A 68 -7.88 4.31 -5.39
CA VAL A 68 -8.62 3.44 -4.46
C VAL A 68 -10.12 3.52 -4.71
N LYS A 69 -10.67 4.69 -5.05
CA LYS A 69 -12.09 4.87 -5.35
C LYS A 69 -12.50 4.25 -6.70
N SER A 70 -11.62 4.25 -7.70
CA SER A 70 -11.92 3.69 -9.02
C SER A 70 -11.99 2.16 -9.05
N VAL A 71 -11.53 1.48 -8.00
CA VAL A 71 -11.70 0.02 -7.84
C VAL A 71 -13.09 -0.25 -7.29
N ASP A 72 -14.13 -0.03 -8.09
CA ASP A 72 -15.51 -0.30 -7.71
C ASP A 72 -15.95 -1.72 -8.09
N SER A 73 -17.25 -2.00 -8.01
CA SER A 73 -17.83 -3.30 -8.35
C SER A 73 -17.71 -3.66 -9.82
N GLU A 74 -17.76 -2.67 -10.72
CA GLU A 74 -17.58 -2.94 -12.15
C GLU A 74 -16.12 -3.32 -12.41
N TYR A 75 -15.18 -2.60 -11.80
CA TYR A 75 -13.77 -2.93 -11.88
C TYR A 75 -13.47 -4.32 -11.28
N ALA A 76 -14.04 -4.65 -10.13
CA ALA A 76 -13.84 -5.94 -9.49
C ALA A 76 -14.42 -7.11 -10.32
N LYS A 77 -15.59 -6.91 -10.95
CA LYS A 77 -16.17 -7.87 -11.91
C LYS A 77 -15.27 -8.04 -13.13
N LYS A 78 -14.77 -6.94 -13.69
CA LYS A 78 -13.83 -6.96 -14.82
C LYS A 78 -12.57 -7.76 -14.47
N LEU A 79 -11.96 -7.48 -13.31
CA LEU A 79 -10.78 -8.18 -12.82
C LEU A 79 -11.01 -9.69 -12.67
N ALA A 80 -12.18 -10.11 -12.17
CA ALA A 80 -12.53 -11.51 -12.02
C ALA A 80 -12.70 -12.23 -13.36
N ASN A 81 -13.24 -11.55 -14.37
CA ASN A 81 -13.49 -12.11 -15.70
C ASN A 81 -12.25 -12.07 -16.62
N GLU A 82 -11.34 -11.13 -16.39
CA GLU A 82 -10.16 -10.87 -17.22
C GLU A 82 -8.86 -11.19 -16.46
N ALA A 83 -8.88 -12.23 -15.63
CA ALA A 83 -7.73 -12.62 -14.82
C ALA A 83 -6.46 -12.84 -15.67
N ASP A 84 -6.60 -13.42 -16.86
CA ASP A 84 -5.48 -13.65 -17.79
C ASP A 84 -4.88 -12.34 -18.34
N GLU A 85 -5.73 -11.35 -18.65
CA GLU A 85 -5.26 -10.04 -19.11
C GLU A 85 -4.58 -9.27 -17.98
N HIS A 86 -5.12 -9.38 -16.77
CA HIS A 86 -4.48 -8.80 -15.59
C HIS A 86 -3.11 -9.43 -15.30
N LEU A 87 -3.01 -10.76 -15.39
CA LEU A 87 -1.73 -11.47 -15.27
C LEU A 87 -0.74 -11.05 -16.34
N LYS A 88 -1.19 -10.81 -17.57
CA LYS A 88 -0.35 -10.30 -18.66
C LYS A 88 0.16 -8.89 -18.36
N LEU A 89 -0.72 -7.99 -17.91
CA LEU A 89 -0.33 -6.63 -17.50
C LEU A 89 0.72 -6.66 -16.37
N MET A 90 0.53 -7.55 -15.38
CA MET A 90 1.49 -7.71 -14.28
C MET A 90 2.85 -8.20 -14.77
N LYS A 91 2.90 -9.11 -15.74
CA LYS A 91 4.16 -9.55 -16.38
C LYS A 91 4.84 -8.41 -17.13
N GLU A 92 4.08 -7.63 -17.90
CA GLU A 92 4.62 -6.46 -18.63
C GLU A 92 5.20 -5.41 -17.68
N VAL A 93 4.55 -5.17 -16.54
CA VAL A 93 5.09 -4.27 -15.49
C VAL A 93 6.42 -4.80 -14.94
N VAL A 94 6.51 -6.11 -14.66
CA VAL A 94 7.77 -6.73 -14.20
C VAL A 94 8.87 -6.62 -15.27
N GLU A 95 8.54 -6.83 -16.54
CA GLU A 95 9.51 -6.69 -17.65
C GLU A 95 9.98 -5.24 -17.83
N MET A 96 9.10 -4.26 -17.60
CA MET A 96 9.46 -2.84 -17.64
C MET A 96 10.43 -2.45 -16.53
N GLN A 97 10.39 -3.12 -15.36
CA GLN A 97 11.38 -2.94 -14.29
C GLN A 97 12.79 -3.38 -14.71
N GLY A 98 12.93 -4.21 -15.76
CA GLY A 98 14.22 -4.58 -16.33
C GLY A 98 14.81 -3.54 -17.30
N LYS A 99 13.99 -2.58 -17.78
CA LYS A 99 14.37 -1.60 -18.81
C LYS A 99 14.65 -0.20 -18.24
N LYS A 100 14.00 0.15 -17.13
CA LYS A 100 14.19 1.41 -16.40
C LYS A 100 14.32 1.09 -14.92
N LYS A 101 15.01 1.94 -14.14
CA LYS A 101 15.03 1.78 -12.69
C LYS A 101 13.63 2.08 -12.16
N VAL A 102 12.97 1.13 -11.52
CA VAL A 102 11.65 1.35 -10.92
C VAL A 102 11.78 1.22 -9.41
N VAL A 103 11.49 2.29 -8.68
CA VAL A 103 11.42 2.27 -7.22
C VAL A 103 9.96 2.16 -6.83
N THR A 104 9.59 1.08 -6.15
CA THR A 104 8.21 0.82 -5.73
C THR A 104 8.11 0.89 -4.21
N LEU A 105 7.18 1.68 -3.68
CA LEU A 105 6.74 1.62 -2.29
C LEU A 105 5.44 0.82 -2.22
N ILE A 106 5.37 -0.19 -1.35
CA ILE A 106 4.24 -1.09 -1.22
C ILE A 106 3.61 -0.92 0.15
N PHE A 107 2.31 -0.63 0.18
CA PHE A 107 1.55 -0.47 1.41
C PHE A 107 0.49 -1.56 1.52
N THR A 108 0.35 -2.13 2.71
CA THR A 108 -0.77 -3.00 3.05
C THR A 108 -1.33 -2.61 4.40
N SER A 109 -2.65 -2.63 4.55
CA SER A 109 -3.33 -2.19 5.76
C SER A 109 -3.97 -3.38 6.45
N TRP A 110 -3.53 -3.64 7.68
CA TRP A 110 -4.18 -4.54 8.64
C TRP A 110 -5.04 -3.77 9.65
N CYS A 111 -5.15 -2.44 9.51
CA CYS A 111 -6.14 -1.64 10.23
C CYS A 111 -7.54 -2.22 10.06
N ARG A 112 -8.35 -2.11 11.12
CA ARG A 112 -9.72 -2.62 11.27
C ARG A 112 -9.85 -4.14 11.28
N LEU A 113 -8.74 -4.88 11.22
CA LEU A 113 -8.78 -6.28 11.60
C LEU A 113 -8.95 -6.37 13.13
N PRO A 114 -9.82 -7.24 13.64
CA PRO A 114 -10.15 -7.29 15.06
C PRO A 114 -9.05 -7.97 15.90
N VAL A 115 -7.77 -7.78 15.57
CA VAL A 115 -6.65 -8.52 16.19
C VAL A 115 -6.59 -8.29 17.70
N HIS A 116 -6.72 -7.05 18.15
CA HIS A 116 -6.76 -6.70 19.57
C HIS A 116 -8.04 -7.11 20.29
N GLU A 117 -9.04 -7.64 19.57
CA GLU A 117 -10.29 -8.14 20.15
C GLU A 117 -10.32 -9.67 20.27
N ILE A 118 -9.34 -10.37 19.67
CA ILE A 118 -9.25 -11.83 19.72
C ILE A 118 -8.91 -12.26 21.16
N ASP A 119 -9.69 -13.18 21.73
CA ASP A 119 -9.40 -13.79 23.02
C ASP A 119 -9.61 -15.31 22.93
N PHE A 120 -8.53 -16.05 23.18
CA PHE A 120 -8.55 -17.52 23.17
C PHE A 120 -8.78 -18.13 24.57
N GLY A 121 -9.14 -17.31 25.57
CA GLY A 121 -9.35 -17.70 26.97
C GLY A 121 -8.25 -17.24 27.94
N TRP A 122 -7.30 -16.44 27.47
CA TRP A 122 -6.08 -16.04 28.21
C TRP A 122 -5.91 -14.52 28.23
N GLY A 123 -6.89 -13.78 27.70
CA GLY A 123 -6.83 -12.34 27.50
C GLY A 123 -6.53 -11.97 26.06
N LYS A 124 -6.70 -10.67 25.78
CA LYS A 124 -6.52 -10.06 24.46
C LYS A 124 -5.05 -9.76 24.17
N PRO A 125 -4.61 -9.76 22.90
CA PRO A 125 -3.24 -9.39 22.53
C PRO A 125 -2.87 -7.98 22.97
N GLU A 126 -1.76 -7.88 23.71
CA GLU A 126 -1.17 -6.59 24.06
C GLU A 126 -0.59 -5.90 22.82
N TRP A 127 0.02 -6.69 21.93
CA TRP A 127 0.76 -6.20 20.77
C TRP A 127 0.61 -7.13 19.57
N LEU A 128 0.67 -6.55 18.38
CA LEU A 128 0.68 -7.22 17.08
C LEU A 128 2.02 -6.96 16.39
N GLY A 129 2.76 -8.02 16.06
CA GLY A 129 3.99 -7.92 15.29
C GLY A 129 3.86 -8.55 13.90
N THR A 130 4.67 -8.10 12.96
CA THR A 130 4.84 -8.74 11.66
C THR A 130 6.16 -9.50 11.59
N PRO A 131 6.22 -10.69 10.97
CA PRO A 131 7.50 -11.34 10.69
C PRO A 131 8.31 -10.50 9.69
N SER A 132 9.61 -10.77 9.58
CA SER A 132 10.43 -10.19 8.52
C SER A 132 9.98 -10.74 7.16
N TRP A 133 9.68 -9.85 6.22
CA TRP A 133 9.27 -10.21 4.86
C TRP A 133 10.42 -10.06 3.87
N PRO A 134 10.53 -10.93 2.83
CA PRO A 134 11.55 -10.81 1.79
C PRO A 134 11.18 -9.75 0.73
N TYR A 135 10.47 -8.69 1.12
CA TYR A 135 10.07 -7.59 0.25
C TYR A 135 10.80 -6.32 0.64
N GLN A 136 11.43 -5.65 -0.32
CA GLN A 136 11.98 -4.32 -0.13
C GLN A 136 10.87 -3.27 -0.27
N ASN A 137 10.91 -2.24 0.58
CA ASN A 137 9.98 -1.10 0.60
C ASN A 137 8.52 -1.49 0.85
N LEU A 138 8.31 -2.50 1.70
CA LEU A 138 6.98 -2.90 2.17
C LEU A 138 6.66 -2.22 3.50
N PHE A 139 5.49 -1.61 3.59
CA PHE A 139 4.97 -0.97 4.79
C PHE A 139 3.65 -1.64 5.18
N VAL A 140 3.62 -2.25 6.36
CA VAL A 140 2.41 -2.85 6.95
C VAL A 140 1.85 -1.89 7.99
N LEU A 141 0.64 -1.40 7.77
CA LEU A 141 -0.07 -0.50 8.68
C LEU A 141 -0.97 -1.30 9.60
N CYS A 142 -0.79 -1.15 10.91
CA CYS A 142 -1.57 -1.82 11.94
C CYS A 142 -2.22 -0.78 12.86
N ASP A 143 -3.44 -1.06 13.34
CA ASP A 143 -4.00 -0.24 14.42
C ASP A 143 -3.21 -0.50 15.71
N THR A 144 -2.98 0.56 16.50
CA THR A 144 -2.49 0.38 17.87
C THR A 144 -3.58 -0.22 18.75
N LYS A 145 -3.18 -0.80 19.89
CA LYS A 145 -4.13 -1.21 20.94
C LYS A 145 -5.01 -0.04 21.40
N GLU A 146 -4.42 1.15 21.52
CA GLU A 146 -5.16 2.38 21.82
C GLU A 146 -5.89 2.90 20.58
N LYS A 147 -7.09 3.46 20.76
CA LYS A 147 -7.89 3.93 19.62
C LYS A 147 -7.24 5.15 18.98
N GLY A 148 -7.01 5.07 17.67
CA GLY A 148 -6.63 6.20 16.82
C GLY A 148 -5.15 6.29 16.48
N GLY A 149 -4.29 5.46 17.08
CA GLY A 149 -2.90 5.32 16.66
C GLY A 149 -2.72 4.29 15.54
N ILE A 150 -1.64 4.44 14.78
CA ILE A 150 -1.23 3.52 13.72
C ILE A 150 0.24 3.16 13.94
N GLU A 151 0.55 1.87 13.99
CA GLU A 151 1.90 1.34 13.92
C GLU A 151 2.25 0.99 12.48
N ILE A 152 3.48 1.27 12.07
CA ILE A 152 3.97 0.99 10.72
C ILE A 152 5.20 0.10 10.81
N PHE A 153 5.09 -1.12 10.29
CA PHE A 153 6.22 -2.02 10.10
C PHE A 153 6.82 -1.77 8.72
N ALA A 154 7.96 -1.08 8.68
CA ALA A 154 8.67 -0.76 7.46
C ALA A 154 9.79 -1.78 7.18
N HIS A 155 9.70 -2.47 6.04
CA HIS A 155 10.70 -3.41 5.55
C HIS A 155 11.50 -2.74 4.44
N MET A 156 12.71 -2.27 4.78
CA MET A 156 13.61 -1.56 3.86
C MET A 156 15.03 -2.05 4.03
N VAL A 157 15.90 -1.75 3.05
CA VAL A 157 17.33 -2.01 3.21
C VAL A 157 17.91 -1.06 4.26
N LYS A 158 18.94 -1.53 4.97
CA LYS A 158 19.48 -0.86 6.15
C LYS A 158 19.91 0.57 5.88
N GLU A 159 20.51 0.82 4.72
CA GLU A 159 21.03 2.13 4.33
C GLU A 159 19.91 3.14 4.05
N GLU A 160 18.78 2.68 3.53
CA GLU A 160 17.58 3.51 3.27
C GLU A 160 16.82 3.76 4.58
N MET A 161 16.68 2.74 5.43
CA MET A 161 16.06 2.88 6.74
C MET A 161 16.81 3.90 7.61
N ALA A 162 18.14 3.83 7.64
CA ALA A 162 18.95 4.77 8.42
C ALA A 162 18.83 6.23 7.96
N LYS A 163 18.38 6.48 6.72
CA LYS A 163 18.05 7.83 6.23
C LYS A 163 16.64 8.21 6.69
N LEU A 164 15.68 7.30 6.56
CA LEU A 164 14.30 7.50 6.99
C LEU A 164 14.19 7.82 8.49
N GLU A 165 14.95 7.11 9.33
CA GLU A 165 14.99 7.33 10.79
C GLU A 165 15.57 8.70 11.20
N LYS A 166 16.33 9.35 10.31
CA LYS A 166 16.94 10.67 10.53
C LYS A 166 16.17 11.81 9.86
N ASP A 167 15.05 11.50 9.23
CA ASP A 167 14.23 12.49 8.56
C ASP A 167 13.43 13.29 9.60
N ASP A 168 13.73 14.57 9.74
CA ASP A 168 13.11 15.45 10.75
C ASP A 168 11.61 15.65 10.50
N GLU A 169 11.17 15.60 9.24
CA GLU A 169 9.76 15.74 8.89
C GLU A 169 8.98 14.51 9.37
N LEU A 170 9.49 13.31 9.12
CA LEU A 170 8.88 12.07 9.61
C LEU A 170 8.94 11.98 11.13
N ALA A 171 10.08 12.33 11.74
CA ALA A 171 10.26 12.31 13.19
C ALA A 171 9.30 13.24 13.93
N ALA A 172 8.77 14.28 13.27
CA ALA A 172 7.73 15.15 13.82
C ALA A 172 6.37 14.45 13.98
N PHE A 173 6.12 13.35 13.26
CA PHE A 173 4.83 12.61 13.27
C PHE A 173 4.96 11.15 13.72
N ALA A 174 6.16 10.59 13.71
CA ALA A 174 6.41 9.20 14.03
C ALA A 174 7.44 9.07 15.16
N SER A 175 7.17 8.18 16.10
CA SER A 175 8.13 7.74 17.11
C SER A 175 8.58 6.32 16.78
N PRO A 176 9.89 6.01 16.81
CA PRO A 176 10.34 4.64 16.77
C PRO A 176 9.70 3.85 17.90
N LEU A 177 9.22 2.63 17.63
CA LEU A 177 8.83 1.73 18.70
C LEU A 177 10.05 1.50 19.60
N CYS A 178 9.89 1.74 20.91
CA CYS A 178 10.93 1.38 21.87
C CYS A 178 11.27 -0.10 21.65
N GLN A 179 12.54 -0.40 21.37
CA GLN A 179 13.04 -1.77 21.24
C GLN A 179 12.59 -2.56 22.47
N ILE A 180 11.81 -3.62 22.25
CA ILE A 180 11.50 -4.64 23.26
C ILE A 180 12.73 -5.56 23.36
#